data_AF-A0A2S8F7R1-F1
#
_entry.id   AF-A0A2S8F7R1-F1
#
_cell.length_a   1.000
_cell.length_b   1.000
_cell.length_c   1.000
_cell.angle_alpha   90.00
_cell.angle_beta   90.00
_cell.angle_gamma   90.00
#
_symmetry.space_group_name_H-M   'P 1'
#
loop_
_entity.id
_entity.type
_entity.pdbx_description
1 polymer ?
#
loop_
_entity_poly.entity_id
_entity_poly.type
_entity_poly.pdbx_seq_one_letter_code
_entity_poly.pdbx_strand_id
1 'polypeptide(L)' 'MGKTFVDGNQVILQELLAKRCGGTLCGSTRVRIFAGSSCRFDHLADVYRLCKEHGISNVELVA' A
#
# COMPACT_ATOMS: atom_id res chain seq x y z
N MET A 1 11.02 9.16 -6.99
CA MET A 1 10.08 8.29 -6.26
C MET A 1 8.77 9.03 -6.07
N GLY A 2 7.63 8.36 -6.27
CA GLY A 2 6.30 8.95 -6.07
C GLY A 2 6.03 9.29 -4.60
N LYS A 3 5.09 10.21 -4.34
CA LYS A 3 4.64 10.52 -2.98
C LYS A 3 3.50 9.56 -2.64
N THR A 4 3.65 8.82 -1.55
CA THR A 4 2.58 7.98 -1.00
C THR A 4 1.89 8.70 0.15
N PHE A 5 0.56 8.69 0.11
CA PHE A 5 -0.28 9.21 1.19
C PHE A 5 -1.12 8.07 1.74
N VAL A 6 -1.14 7.93 3.07
CA VAL A 6 -1.99 6.97 3.77
C VAL A 6 -2.80 7.73 4.81
N ASP A 7 -4.12 7.56 4.78
CA ASP A 7 -5.04 8.31 5.63
C ASP A 7 -4.79 9.84 5.58
N GLY A 8 -4.50 10.36 4.37
CA GLY A 8 -4.22 11.78 4.13
C GLY A 8 -2.83 12.27 4.53
N ASN A 9 -2.00 11.43 5.15
CA ASN A 9 -0.67 11.79 5.63
C ASN A 9 0.42 11.27 4.70
N GLN A 10 1.42 12.10 4.39
CA GLN A 10 2.59 11.67 3.63
C GLN A 10 3.47 10.79 4.52
N VAL A 11 3.64 9.52 4.13
CA VAL A 11 4.35 8.52 4.96
C VAL A 11 5.12 7.53 4.09
N ILE A 12 6.11 6.87 4.67
CA ILE A 12 6.81 5.74 4.06
C ILE A 12 5.94 4.49 4.27
N LEU A 13 5.33 4.01 3.17
CA LEU A 13 4.37 2.90 3.22
C LEU A 13 4.97 1.63 3.87
N GLN A 14 6.21 1.30 3.53
CA GLN A 14 6.87 0.10 4.06
C GLN A 14 6.97 0.13 5.59
N GLU A 15 7.42 1.24 6.17
CA GLU A 15 7.51 1.39 7.62
C GLU A 15 6.14 1.36 8.30
N LEU A 16 5.14 1.96 7.65
CA LEU A 16 3.76 1.94 8.15
C LEU A 16 3.21 0.51 8.18
N LEU A 17 3.39 -0.25 7.10
CA LEU A 17 2.97 -1.65 7.02
C LEU A 17 3.71 -2.51 8.03
N ALA A 18 5.03 -2.33 8.19
CA ALA A 18 5.80 -3.03 9.20
C ALA A 18 5.28 -2.76 10.63
N LYS A 19 4.97 -1.49 10.95
CA LYS A 19 4.40 -1.10 12.24
C LYS A 19 2.99 -1.64 12.45
N ARG A 20 2.11 -1.58 11.44
CA ARG A 20 0.72 -2.07 11.53
C ARG A 20 0.63 -3.58 11.62
N CYS A 21 1.51 -4.29 10.91
CA CYS A 21 1.46 -5.75 10.84
C CYS A 21 2.26 -6.41 11.97
N GLY A 22 3.14 -5.67 12.66
CA GLY A 22 3.79 -6.13 13.89
C GLY A 22 4.61 -7.42 13.74
N GLY A 23 5.06 -7.74 12.52
CA GLY A 23 5.75 -9.01 12.20
C GLY A 23 4.83 -10.21 11.96
N THR A 24 3.51 -10.03 12.01
CA THR A 24 2.50 -11.05 11.66
C THR A 24 1.79 -10.73 10.34
N LEU A 25 1.24 -11.75 9.67
CA LEU A 25 0.56 -11.57 8.38
C LEU A 25 -0.74 -10.74 8.55
N CYS A 26 -0.83 -9.63 7.83
CA CYS A 26 -1.98 -8.71 7.85
C CYS A 26 -3.18 -9.19 7.00
N GLY A 27 -3.52 -10.47 7.11
CA GLY A 27 -4.52 -11.12 6.23
C GLY A 27 -5.90 -10.46 6.22
N SER A 28 -6.34 -9.92 7.35
CA SER A 28 -7.64 -9.24 7.53
C SER A 28 -7.63 -7.76 7.15
N THR A 29 -6.46 -7.18 6.84
CA THR A 29 -6.36 -5.77 6.48
C THR A 29 -6.91 -5.57 5.07
N ARG A 30 -7.72 -4.52 4.90
CA ARG A 30 -8.20 -4.08 3.58
C ARG A 30 -7.44 -2.82 3.16
N VAL A 31 -6.87 -2.85 1.97
CA VAL A 31 -6.16 -1.70 1.35
C VAL A 31 -6.89 -1.31 0.08
N ARG A 32 -7.19 -0.01 -0.04
CA ARG A 32 -7.72 0.60 -1.27
C ARG A 32 -6.68 1.55 -1.82
N ILE A 33 -6.25 1.32 -3.06
CA ILE A 33 -5.24 2.13 -3.72
C ILE A 33 -5.94 3.11 -4.65
N PHE A 34 -5.70 4.40 -4.43
CA PHE A 34 -6.15 5.48 -5.30
C PHE A 34 -4.94 6.01 -6.05
N ALA A 35 -4.92 5.83 -7.36
CA ALA A 35 -3.84 6.31 -8.21
C ALA A 35 -4.33 7.52 -9.01
N GLY A 36 -3.66 8.67 -8.85
CA GLY A 36 -3.92 9.81 -9.73
C GLY A 36 -3.56 9.48 -11.18
N SER A 37 -4.13 10.21 -12.14
CA SER A 37 -3.90 9.99 -13.58
C SER A 37 -2.43 10.10 -14.01
N SER A 38 -1.60 10.79 -13.24
CA SER A 38 -0.16 10.91 -13.45
C SER A 38 0.68 9.84 -12.74
N CYS A 39 0.04 8.93 -12.00
CA CYS A 39 0.73 7.85 -11.31
C CYS A 39 1.25 6.84 -12.34
N ARG A 40 2.55 6.55 -12.27
CA ARG A 40 3.15 5.55 -13.15
C ARG A 40 2.72 4.14 -12.72
N PHE A 41 2.51 3.29 -13.72
CA PHE A 41 2.09 1.90 -13.49
C PHE A 41 3.09 1.08 -12.65
N ASP A 42 4.40 1.29 -12.83
CA ASP A 42 5.43 0.62 -12.05
C ASP A 42 5.37 0.99 -10.56
N HIS A 43 5.13 2.27 -10.27
CA HIS A 43 4.95 2.73 -8.89
C HIS A 43 3.71 2.08 -8.24
N LEU A 44 2.62 1.95 -8.99
CA LEU A 44 1.41 1.27 -8.52
C LEU A 44 1.68 -0.23 -8.26
N ALA A 45 2.40 -0.89 -9.16
CA ALA A 45 2.78 -2.29 -9.01
C ALA A 45 3.66 -2.51 -7.77
N ASP A 46 4.59 -1.59 -7.47
CA ASP A 46 5.41 -1.64 -6.26
C ASP A 46 4.58 -1.51 -4.98
N VAL A 47 3.61 -0.58 -4.94
CA VAL A 47 2.68 -0.44 -3.81
C VAL A 47 1.87 -1.71 -3.61
N TYR A 48 1.33 -2.27 -4.69
CA TYR A 48 0.57 -3.52 -4.64
C TYR A 48 1.43 -4.69 -4.12
N ARG A 49 2.66 -4.83 -4.63
CA ARG A 49 3.62 -5.85 -4.21
C ARG A 49 3.96 -5.73 -2.73
N LEU A 50 4.25 -4.53 -2.24
CA LEU A 50 4.54 -4.27 -0.82
C LEU A 50 3.38 -4.72 0.09
N CYS A 51 2.13 -4.48 -0.30
CA CYS A 51 0.98 -4.97 0.45
C CYS A 51 0.93 -6.50 0.51
N LYS A 52 1.20 -7.17 -0.61
CA LYS A 52 1.21 -8.64 -0.69
C LYS A 52 2.33 -9.28 0.13
N GLU A 53 3.51 -8.68 0.15
CA GLU A 53 4.64 -9.13 0.98
C GLU A 53 4.32 -9.10 2.48
N HIS A 54 3.41 -8.21 2.91
CA HIS A 54 2.92 -8.14 4.30
C HIS A 54 1.70 -9.05 4.55
N GLY A 55 1.36 -9.92 3.61
CA GLY A 55 0.25 -10.87 3.73
C GLY A 55 -1.14 -10.26 3.55
N ILE A 56 -1.25 -9.05 2.98
CA ILE A 56 -2.53 -8.37 2.77
C ILE A 56 -3.26 -9.01 1.59
N SER A 57 -4.28 -9.82 1.89
CA SER A 57 -5.06 -10.54 0.89
C SER A 57 -5.98 -9.60 0.11
N ASN A 58 -6.57 -8.62 0.79
CA ASN A 58 -7.58 -7.71 0.23
C ASN A 58 -6.97 -6.36 -0.17
N VAL A 59 -6.47 -6.29 -1.40
CA VAL A 59 -5.92 -5.08 -2.01
C VAL A 59 -6.73 -4.75 -3.26
N GLU A 60 -7.44 -3.64 -3.23
CA GLU A 60 -8.32 -3.18 -4.31
C GLU A 60 -7.74 -1.92 -4.95
N LEU A 61 -7.67 -1.91 -6.29
CA LEU A 61 -7.42 -0.68 -7.04
C LEU A 61 -8.75 0.03 -7.27
N VAL A 62 -8.83 1.31 -6.90
CA VAL A 62 -10.01 2.14 -7.12
C VAL A 62 -9.69 3.14 -8.24
N ALA A 63 -10.48 3.06 -9.32
CA ALA A 63 -10.39 3.93 -10.49
C ALA A 63 -11.20 5.22 -10.31
#